data_AF-A0A3L6Q9B0-F1
#
_entry.id   AF-A0A3L6Q9B0-F1
#
_cell.length_a   1.000
_cell.length_b   1.000
_cell.length_c   1.000
_cell.angle_alpha   90.00
_cell.angle_beta   90.00
_cell.angle_gamma   90.00
#
_symmetry.space_group_name_H-M   'P 1'
#
loop_
_entity.id
_entity.type
_entity.pdbx_description
1 polymer ?
#
loop_
_entity_poly.entity_id
_entity_poly.type
_entity_poly.pdbx_seq_one_letter_code
_entity_poly.pdbx_strand_id
1 'polypeptide(L)'
;MWAALKACFRFPEGKPKEDAKKFAMITLGTAFRNFRHTLHKNYVKKGLSPKSKFGKILDAMWEEFKQMKNTAEAKALSQQMIEKAQKAAENPHHFGAGGYDGMIPHWRREEEERRKSGLPDLFEGIDDRAKSSA
;
A
#
# COMPACT_ATOMS: atom_id res chain seq x y z
N MET A 1 10.87 19.64 1.13
CA MET A 1 11.00 18.16 1.27
C MET A 1 11.84 17.55 0.15
N TRP A 2 11.43 17.64 -1.13
CA TRP A 2 12.21 17.09 -2.26
C TRP A 2 13.63 17.67 -2.41
N ALA A 3 13.80 18.97 -2.17
CA ALA A 3 15.12 19.61 -2.21
C ALA A 3 16.10 19.03 -1.18
N ALA A 4 15.65 18.79 0.05
CA ALA A 4 16.45 18.16 1.10
C ALA A 4 16.76 16.69 0.77
N LEU A 5 15.81 15.98 0.15
CA LEU A 5 15.99 14.59 -0.24
C LEU A 5 17.03 14.44 -1.38
N LYS A 6 17.02 15.37 -2.35
CA LYS A 6 18.05 15.45 -3.39
C LYS A 6 19.46 15.70 -2.83
N ALA A 7 19.58 16.45 -1.74
CA ALA A 7 20.90 16.73 -1.13
C ALA A 7 21.54 15.47 -0.51
N CYS A 8 20.73 14.47 -0.13
CA CYS A 8 21.19 13.24 0.49
C CYS A 8 21.32 12.06 -0.49
N PHE A 9 20.98 12.23 -1.78
CA PHE A 9 20.89 11.12 -2.74
C PHE A 9 21.75 11.37 -3.98
N ARG A 10 22.59 10.38 -4.33
CA ARG A 10 23.33 10.37 -5.60
C ARG A 10 22.58 9.46 -6.58
N PHE A 11 22.07 10.03 -7.67
CA PHE A 11 21.32 9.28 -8.68
C PHE A 11 22.27 8.61 -9.68
N PRO A 12 22.05 7.33 -10.04
CA PRO A 12 22.82 6.67 -11.10
C PRO A 12 22.54 7.31 -12.47
N GLU A 13 23.56 7.39 -13.31
CA GLU A 13 23.45 7.92 -14.67
C GLU A 13 22.48 7.08 -15.52
N GLY A 14 21.66 7.76 -16.33
CA GLY A 14 20.71 7.10 -17.25
C GLY A 14 19.34 6.74 -16.67
N LYS A 15 19.08 6.89 -15.36
CA LYS A 15 17.72 6.68 -14.80
C LYS A 15 16.88 7.96 -14.77
N PRO A 16 15.58 7.90 -15.13
CA PRO A 16 14.70 9.08 -15.07
C PRO A 16 14.59 9.61 -13.64
N LYS A 17 14.94 10.89 -13.44
CA LYS A 17 14.84 11.55 -12.12
C LYS A 17 13.41 11.59 -11.60
N GLU A 18 12.42 11.60 -12.48
CA GLU A 18 11.00 11.60 -12.11
C GLU A 18 10.55 10.26 -11.50
N ASP A 19 11.04 9.13 -11.98
CA ASP A 19 10.69 7.82 -11.39
C ASP A 19 11.30 7.67 -10.00
N ALA A 20 12.54 8.14 -9.82
CA ALA A 20 13.18 8.18 -8.52
C ALA A 20 12.43 9.10 -7.53
N LYS A 21 11.90 10.23 -8.02
CA LYS A 21 11.06 11.13 -7.24
C LYS A 21 9.75 10.49 -6.81
N LYS A 22 9.03 9.85 -7.75
CA LYS A 22 7.79 9.13 -7.48
C LYS A 22 8.04 8.05 -6.43
N PHE A 23 9.07 7.23 -6.61
CA PHE A 23 9.43 6.18 -5.66
C PHE A 23 9.73 6.73 -4.27
N ALA A 24 10.61 7.74 -4.16
CA ALA A 24 10.96 8.34 -2.87
C ALA A 24 9.74 8.91 -2.13
N MET A 25 8.81 9.55 -2.85
CA MET A 25 7.58 10.09 -2.27
C MET A 25 6.65 8.97 -1.77
N ILE A 26 6.50 7.87 -2.51
CA ILE A 26 5.71 6.70 -2.11
C ILE A 26 6.32 6.04 -0.86
N THR A 27 7.63 5.84 -0.85
CA THR A 27 8.35 5.25 0.30
C THR A 27 8.17 6.10 1.54
N LEU A 28 8.31 7.42 1.40
CA LEU A 28 8.16 8.36 2.51
C LEU A 28 6.72 8.43 3.03
N GLY A 29 5.74 8.44 2.14
CA GLY A 29 4.33 8.33 2.50
C GLY A 29 4.02 7.06 3.29
N THR A 30 4.60 5.93 2.86
CA THR A 30 4.45 4.63 3.52
C THR A 30 5.13 4.63 4.89
N ALA A 31 6.37 5.12 4.99
CA ALA A 31 7.10 5.24 6.25
C ALA A 31 6.34 6.11 7.26
N PHE A 32 5.82 7.26 6.81
CA PHE A 32 5.05 8.16 7.66
C PHE A 32 3.71 7.55 8.11
N ARG A 33 3.01 6.83 7.22
CA ARG A 33 1.81 6.08 7.59
C ARG A 33 2.12 5.01 8.66
N ASN A 34 3.17 4.24 8.47
CA ASN A 34 3.59 3.19 9.41
C ASN A 34 4.00 3.79 10.76
N PHE A 35 4.73 4.91 10.75
CA PHE A 35 5.07 5.64 11.96
C PHE A 35 3.83 6.04 12.77
N ARG A 36 2.81 6.64 12.13
CA ARG A 36 1.53 6.98 12.78
C ARG A 36 0.81 5.75 13.32
N HIS A 37 0.85 4.63 12.59
CA HIS A 37 0.29 3.37 13.06
C HIS A 37 1.01 2.86 14.32
N THR A 38 2.35 2.89 14.33
CA THR A 38 3.16 2.52 15.50
C THR A 38 2.84 3.41 16.71
N LEU A 39 2.73 4.72 16.52
CA LEU A 39 2.35 5.66 17.59
C LEU A 39 0.98 5.30 18.18
N HIS A 40 -0.01 5.05 17.33
CA HIS A 40 -1.36 4.71 17.79
C HIS A 40 -1.40 3.35 18.52
N LYS A 41 -0.82 2.30 17.91
CA LYS A 41 -0.85 0.93 18.44
C LYS A 41 -0.05 0.77 19.74
N ASN A 42 1.15 1.33 19.81
CA ASN A 42 2.07 1.06 20.91
C ASN A 42 2.00 2.10 22.03
N TYR A 43 1.52 3.31 21.75
CA TYR A 43 1.51 4.39 22.73
C TYR A 43 0.09 4.81 23.09
N VAL A 44 -0.71 5.27 22.11
CA VAL A 44 -2.08 5.75 22.39
C VAL A 44 -2.95 4.65 23.01
N LYS A 45 -3.03 3.46 22.39
CA LYS A 45 -3.83 2.35 22.91
C LYS A 45 -3.38 1.83 24.28
N LYS A 46 -2.11 2.03 24.63
CA LYS A 46 -1.52 1.58 25.90
C LYS A 46 -1.46 2.67 26.97
N GLY A 47 -1.88 3.91 26.66
CA GLY A 47 -1.75 5.05 27.56
C GLY A 47 -0.30 5.48 27.82
N LEU A 48 0.65 5.11 26.96
CA LEU A 48 2.08 5.41 27.14
C LEU A 48 2.48 6.69 26.41
N SER A 49 3.53 7.35 26.90
CA SER A 49 4.13 8.52 26.25
C SER A 49 5.23 8.11 25.26
N PRO A 50 5.21 8.61 24.01
CA PRO A 50 6.25 8.36 23.03
C PRO A 50 7.52 9.18 23.26
N LYS A 51 7.52 10.16 24.16
CA LYS A 51 8.63 11.12 24.36
C LYS A 51 9.98 10.46 24.62
N SER A 52 10.00 9.35 25.36
CA SER A 52 11.24 8.61 25.66
C SER A 52 11.95 8.10 24.41
N LYS A 53 11.19 7.74 23.37
CA LYS A 53 11.73 7.22 22.10
C LYS A 53 11.73 8.26 20.98
N PHE A 54 10.77 9.17 21.01
CA PHE A 54 10.51 10.17 19.97
C PHE A 54 10.47 11.57 20.57
N GLY A 55 11.57 11.99 21.22
CA GLY A 55 11.68 13.27 21.92
C GLY A 55 11.51 14.53 21.06
N LYS A 56 11.38 14.39 19.74
CA LYS A 56 11.10 15.48 18.80
C LYS A 56 9.60 15.77 18.63
N ILE A 57 8.72 14.95 19.22
CA ILE A 57 7.28 15.19 19.19
C ILE A 57 6.94 16.21 20.28
N LEU A 58 6.41 17.36 19.86
CA LEU A 58 5.94 18.40 20.78
C LEU A 58 4.67 17.92 21.51
N ASP A 59 4.50 18.28 22.77
CA ASP A 59 3.35 17.83 23.57
C ASP A 59 2.00 18.26 22.95
N ALA A 60 1.93 19.49 22.41
CA ALA A 60 0.73 19.96 21.71
C ALA A 60 0.37 19.06 20.52
N MET A 61 1.35 18.69 19.69
CA MET A 61 1.14 17.77 18.56
C MET A 61 0.72 16.38 19.03
N TRP A 62 1.20 15.94 20.19
CA TRP A 62 0.83 14.65 20.76
C TRP A 62 -0.63 14.63 21.24
N GLU A 63 -1.08 15.68 21.91
CA GLU A 63 -2.47 15.82 22.35
C GLU A 63 -3.44 15.89 21.17
N GLU A 64 -3.13 16.72 20.17
CA GLU A 64 -3.91 16.78 18.91
C GLU A 64 -3.99 15.41 18.23
N PHE A 65 -2.88 14.67 18.18
CA PHE A 65 -2.86 13.33 17.60
C PHE A 65 -3.75 12.35 18.37
N LYS A 66 -3.75 12.39 19.70
CA LYS A 66 -4.65 11.57 20.53
C LYS A 66 -6.12 11.92 20.29
N GLN A 67 -6.45 13.20 20.23
CA GLN A 67 -7.81 13.65 19.95
C GLN A 67 -8.30 13.16 18.58
N MET A 68 -7.51 13.39 17.53
CA MET A 68 -7.82 12.94 16.17
C MET A 68 -8.07 11.42 16.08
N LYS A 69 -7.33 10.61 16.84
CA LYS A 69 -7.50 9.14 16.84
C LYS A 69 -8.68 8.65 17.68
N ASN A 70 -9.11 9.44 18.65
CA ASN A 70 -10.21 9.08 19.54
C ASN A 70 -11.58 9.57 19.08
N THR A 71 -11.66 10.37 18.00
CA THR A 71 -12.93 10.80 17.43
C THR A 71 -13.81 9.61 17.05
N ALA A 72 -15.12 9.75 17.22
CA ALA A 72 -16.09 8.70 16.92
C ALA A 72 -16.00 8.24 15.46
N GLU A 73 -15.82 9.19 14.54
CA GLU A 73 -15.62 8.93 13.11
C GLU A 73 -14.37 8.08 12.83
N ALA A 74 -13.23 8.40 13.45
CA ALA A 74 -11.99 7.64 13.25
C ALA A 74 -12.12 6.21 13.78
N LYS A 75 -12.84 6.02 14.90
CA LYS A 75 -13.12 4.68 15.45
C LYS A 75 -14.07 3.90 14.55
N ALA A 76 -15.15 4.52 14.08
CA ALA A 76 -16.10 3.89 13.16
C ALA A 76 -15.41 3.48 11.85
N LEU A 77 -14.60 4.35 11.26
CA LEU A 77 -13.82 4.05 10.07
C LEU A 77 -12.84 2.89 10.33
N SER A 78 -12.15 2.89 11.48
CA SER A 78 -11.26 1.78 11.84
C SER A 78 -12.00 0.45 11.93
N GLN A 79 -13.21 0.44 12.48
CA GLN A 79 -14.02 -0.77 12.61
C GLN A 79 -14.47 -1.29 11.24
N GLN A 80 -14.97 -0.41 10.36
CA GLN A 80 -15.32 -0.77 8.98
C GLN A 80 -14.13 -1.35 8.20
N MET A 81 -12.93 -0.80 8.40
CA MET A 81 -11.73 -1.32 7.74
C MET A 81 -11.30 -2.69 8.27
N ILE A 82 -11.54 -2.98 9.55
CA ILE A 82 -11.29 -4.31 10.13
C ILE A 82 -12.25 -5.33 9.51
N GLU A 83 -13.54 -5.01 9.41
CA GLU A 83 -14.53 -5.90 8.79
C GLU A 83 -14.22 -6.18 7.33
N LYS A 84 -13.81 -5.16 6.56
CA LYS A 84 -13.35 -5.34 5.18
C LYS A 84 -12.11 -6.23 5.10
N ALA A 85 -11.16 -6.07 6.01
CA ALA A 85 -9.96 -6.89 6.05
C ALA A 85 -10.27 -8.35 6.42
N GLN A 86 -11.24 -8.60 7.31
CA GLN A 86 -11.70 -9.94 7.65
C GLN A 86 -12.35 -10.63 6.44
N LYS A 87 -13.24 -9.93 5.73
CA LYS A 87 -13.85 -10.44 4.49
C LYS A 87 -12.80 -10.74 3.42
N ALA A 88 -11.81 -9.86 3.26
CA ALA A 88 -10.72 -10.08 2.32
C ALA A 88 -9.79 -11.24 2.73
N ALA A 89 -9.71 -11.58 4.03
CA ALA A 89 -8.92 -12.72 4.51
C ALA A 89 -9.58 -14.07 4.19
N GLU A 90 -10.90 -14.11 3.97
CA GLU A 90 -11.62 -15.32 3.55
C GLU A 90 -11.22 -15.77 2.14
N ASN A 91 -10.88 -14.81 1.26
CA ASN A 91 -10.36 -15.08 -0.07
C ASN A 91 -9.06 -14.29 -0.31
N PRO A 92 -7.91 -14.79 0.18
CA PRO A 92 -6.65 -14.07 0.08
C PRO A 92 -6.18 -13.98 -1.38
N HIS A 93 -5.87 -12.77 -1.83
CA HIS A 93 -5.25 -12.57 -3.14
C HIS A 93 -3.87 -13.24 -3.20
N HIS A 94 -3.65 -14.09 -4.21
CA HIS A 94 -2.36 -14.74 -4.43
C HIS A 94 -1.32 -13.80 -5.05
N PHE A 95 -1.78 -12.78 -5.77
CA PHE A 95 -0.93 -11.80 -6.43
C PHE A 95 -0.97 -10.45 -5.69
N GLY A 96 0.21 -9.83 -5.52
CA GLY A 96 0.33 -8.49 -4.97
C GLY A 96 -0.18 -7.41 -5.95
N ALA A 97 -0.14 -6.15 -5.53
CA ALA A 97 -0.69 -5.02 -6.29
C ALA A 97 -0.12 -4.81 -7.71
N GLY A 98 1.03 -5.39 -8.05
CA GLY A 98 1.59 -5.41 -9.41
C GLY A 98 1.80 -6.81 -9.97
N GLY A 99 1.31 -7.85 -9.29
CA GLY A 99 1.48 -9.24 -9.71
C GLY A 99 0.65 -9.58 -10.94
N TYR A 100 -0.57 -9.03 -11.03
CA TYR A 100 -1.45 -9.22 -12.18
C TYR A 100 -0.85 -8.65 -13.47
N ASP A 101 -0.35 -7.43 -13.44
CA ASP A 101 0.29 -6.79 -14.61
C ASP A 101 1.46 -7.61 -15.16
N GLY A 102 2.24 -8.23 -14.26
CA GLY A 102 3.34 -9.11 -14.65
C GLY A 102 2.90 -10.48 -15.20
N MET A 103 1.70 -10.94 -14.85
CA MET A 103 1.15 -12.23 -15.28
C MET A 103 0.33 -12.16 -16.57
N ILE A 104 -0.18 -10.98 -16.94
CA ILE A 104 -0.91 -10.79 -18.20
C ILE A 104 -0.16 -11.39 -19.41
N PRO A 105 1.15 -11.13 -19.62
CA PRO A 105 1.88 -11.72 -20.75
C PRO A 105 1.94 -13.25 -20.69
N HIS A 106 2.02 -13.83 -19.48
CA HIS A 106 2.01 -15.27 -19.29
C HIS A 106 0.68 -15.89 -19.73
N TRP A 107 -0.44 -15.32 -19.26
CA TRP A 107 -1.78 -15.80 -19.60
C TRP A 107 -2.10 -15.64 -21.09
N ARG A 108 -1.68 -14.55 -21.72
CA ARG A 108 -1.83 -14.35 -23.18
C ARG A 108 -1.11 -15.43 -23.98
N ARG A 109 0.07 -15.85 -23.54
CA ARG A 109 0.81 -16.95 -24.17
C ARG A 109 0.08 -18.29 -24.02
N GLU A 110 -0.45 -18.58 -22.83
CA GLU A 110 -1.24 -19.80 -22.59
C GLU A 110 -2.54 -19.84 -23.42
N GLU A 111 -3.24 -18.70 -23.56
CA GLU A 111 -4.40 -18.57 -24.46
C GLU A 111 -4.00 -18.88 -25.91
N GLU A 112 -2.87 -18.36 -26.39
CA GLU A 112 -2.39 -18.60 -27.74
C GLU A 112 -1.96 -20.05 -27.99
N GLU A 113 -1.31 -20.70 -27.01
CA GLU A 113 -0.93 -22.11 -27.08
C GLU A 113 -2.16 -23.03 -27.11
N ARG A 114 -3.20 -22.74 -26.31
CA ARG A 114 -4.47 -23.46 -26.38
C ARG A 114 -5.15 -23.31 -27.74
N ARG A 115 -5.17 -22.09 -28.29
CA ARG A 115 -5.71 -21.82 -29.63
C ARG A 115 -4.96 -22.61 -30.69
N LYS A 116 -3.62 -22.68 -30.63
CA LYS A 116 -2.79 -23.48 -31.54
C LYS A 116 -3.05 -24.99 -31.41
N SER A 117 -3.38 -25.43 -30.21
CA SER A 117 -3.70 -26.84 -29.90
C SER A 117 -5.14 -27.23 -30.23
N GLY A 118 -5.96 -26.30 -30.74
CA GLY A 118 -7.37 -26.54 -31.06
C GLY A 118 -8.27 -26.75 -29.84
N LEU A 119 -7.80 -26.35 -28.65
CA LEU A 119 -8.58 -26.44 -27.42
C LEU A 119 -9.55 -25.25 -27.33
N PRO A 120 -10.76 -25.45 -26.74
CA PRO A 120 -11.72 -24.36 -26.55
C PRO A 120 -11.16 -23.27 -25.63
N ASP A 121 -11.55 -22.02 -25.90
CA ASP A 121 -11.18 -20.88 -25.07
C ASP A 121 -11.97 -20.91 -23.76
N LEU A 122 -11.27 -21.11 -22.64
CA LEU A 122 -11.88 -21.12 -21.31
C LEU A 122 -12.44 -19.76 -20.88
N PHE A 123 -12.06 -18.68 -21.58
CA PHE A 123 -12.49 -17.31 -21.26
C PHE A 123 -13.30 -16.68 -22.40
N GLU A 124 -13.93 -17.51 -23.25
CA GLU A 124 -14.82 -17.04 -24.30
C GLU A 124 -15.99 -16.24 -23.70
N GLY A 125 -16.23 -15.03 -24.21
CA GLY A 125 -17.27 -14.13 -23.70
C GLY A 125 -16.92 -13.35 -22.42
N ILE A 126 -15.72 -13.53 -21.86
CA ILE A 126 -15.21 -12.75 -20.73
C ILE A 126 -14.40 -11.56 -21.25
N ASP A 127 -14.68 -10.36 -20.76
CA ASP A 127 -13.93 -9.17 -21.17
C ASP A 127 -12.49 -9.17 -20.63
N ASP A 128 -11.59 -8.50 -21.34
CA ASP A 128 -10.15 -8.51 -21.01
C ASP A 128 -9.83 -8.02 -19.60
N ARG A 129 -10.63 -7.09 -19.05
CA ARG A 129 -10.42 -6.61 -17.68
C ARG A 129 -10.78 -7.70 -16.68
N ALA A 130 -11.90 -8.40 -16.88
CA ALA A 130 -12.29 -9.53 -16.05
C ALA A 130 -11.27 -10.68 -16.15
N LYS A 131 -10.71 -10.96 -17.33
CA LYS A 131 -9.63 -11.96 -17.51
C LYS A 131 -8.38 -11.62 -16.70
N SER A 132 -8.05 -10.34 -16.57
CA SER A 132 -6.87 -9.85 -15.85
C SER A 132 -7.08 -9.60 -14.34
N SER A 133 -8.29 -9.82 -13.81
CA SER A 133 -8.67 -9.48 -12.42
C SER A 133 -9.10 -10.68 -11.56
N ALA A 134 -8.99 -11.91 -12.08
CA ALA A 134 -9.48 -13.13 -11.45
C ALA A 134 -8.64 -13.63 -10.26
#